data_AF-A0A7U9T444-F1
#
_entry.id   AF-A0A7U9T444-F1
#
_cell.length_a   1.000
_cell.length_b   1.000
_cell.length_c   1.000
_cell.angle_alpha   90.00
_cell.angle_beta   90.00
_cell.angle_gamma   90.00
#
_symmetry.space_group_name_H-M   'P 1'
#
loop_
_entity.id
_entity.type
_entity.pdbx_description
1 polymer ?
#
loop_
_entity_poly.entity_id
_entity_poly.type
_entity_poly.pdbx_seq_one_letter_code
_entity_poly.pdbx_strand_id
1 'polypeptide(L)'
;MYNEQGSKTTVDNEAGVKAFDDYTRYFNDYGLPTIYDFVSRFRSGEMPIGVSAYSTYNTLMVSAPEIRGLWDFTLIPGTERVDEDGNTYLDRSDFISGSATMMIATDNEELRRNSWEFMKWWADSDTQVRFGREIEALLGSSARYATANRDAFSQLAWSYDDIQVLNEQWEQTVGIREVPGGYYTGRHLANAVRKVLNDKDDARETIIDYSIKIDEELTKKRKEFGLPIAE
;
A
#
# COMPACT_ATOMS: atom_id res chain seq x y z
N MET A 1 10.61 5.95 5.84
CA MET A 1 9.98 5.31 7.02
C MET A 1 11.01 4.90 8.06
N TYR A 2 12.06 4.16 7.70
CA TYR A 2 13.16 3.82 8.60
C TYR A 2 14.49 4.34 8.07
N ASN A 3 15.50 4.46 8.94
CA ASN A 3 16.89 4.67 8.52
C ASN A 3 17.42 3.44 7.76
N GLU A 4 18.59 3.58 7.11
CA GLU A 4 19.20 2.51 6.31
C GLU A 4 19.42 1.21 7.11
N GLN A 5 19.73 1.33 8.40
CA GLN A 5 19.96 0.19 9.29
C GLN A 5 18.65 -0.49 9.76
N GLY A 6 17.49 0.13 9.52
CA GLY A 6 16.19 -0.33 10.02
C GLY A 6 16.12 -0.38 11.55
N SER A 7 16.90 0.47 12.22
CA SER A 7 17.01 0.53 13.69
C SER A 7 16.21 1.67 14.30
N LYS A 8 15.87 2.68 13.50
CA LYS A 8 15.10 3.86 13.92
C LYS A 8 14.11 4.28 12.83
N THR A 9 12.98 4.85 13.23
CA THR A 9 12.09 5.57 12.34
C THR A 9 12.72 6.88 11.83
N THR A 10 12.13 7.42 10.76
CA THR A 10 12.54 8.70 10.13
C THR A 10 11.37 9.68 10.04
N VAL A 11 10.26 9.36 10.73
CA VAL A 11 9.01 10.14 10.66
C VAL A 11 9.09 11.43 11.50
N ASP A 12 10.09 11.53 12.37
CA ASP A 12 10.39 12.66 13.25
C ASP A 12 11.25 13.75 12.60
N ASN A 13 11.75 13.53 11.39
CA ASN A 13 12.45 14.57 10.65
C ASN A 13 11.47 15.59 10.03
N GLU A 14 11.98 16.72 9.54
CA GLU A 14 11.13 17.81 9.02
C GLU A 14 10.23 17.36 7.86
N ALA A 15 10.70 16.44 7.01
CA ALA A 15 9.89 15.91 5.92
C ALA A 15 8.74 15.03 6.43
N GLY A 16 8.99 14.18 7.43
CA GLY A 16 8.00 13.33 8.06
C GLY A 16 6.97 14.14 8.85
N VAL A 17 7.42 15.13 9.62
CA VAL A 17 6.54 16.06 10.34
C VAL A 17 5.65 16.81 9.36
N LYS A 18 6.21 17.36 8.28
CA LYS A 18 5.42 18.08 7.25
C LYS A 18 4.40 17.16 6.58
N ALA A 19 4.78 15.93 6.24
CA ALA A 19 3.86 14.97 5.62
C ALA A 19 2.73 14.57 6.58
N PHE A 20 3.03 14.38 7.86
CA PHE A 20 2.04 14.05 8.88
C PHE A 20 1.06 15.20 9.14
N ASP A 21 1.59 16.43 9.24
CA ASP A 21 0.78 17.65 9.36
C ASP A 21 -0.18 17.78 8.17
N ASP A 22 0.35 17.75 6.94
CA ASP A 22 -0.45 17.87 5.71
C ASP A 22 -1.55 16.79 5.63
N TYR A 23 -1.20 15.54 5.97
CA TYR A 23 -2.18 14.45 6.03
C TYR A 23 -3.31 14.72 7.03
N THR A 24 -2.98 15.18 8.24
CA THR A 24 -4.01 15.45 9.27
C THR A 24 -4.89 16.66 8.94
N ARG A 25 -4.35 17.65 8.21
CA ARG A 25 -5.10 18.82 7.73
C ARG A 25 -6.23 18.47 6.78
N TYR A 26 -6.09 17.43 5.96
CA TYR A 26 -7.21 16.95 5.12
C TYR A 26 -8.47 16.65 5.94
N PHE A 27 -8.31 16.17 7.17
CA PHE A 27 -9.43 15.86 8.05
C PHE A 27 -9.84 17.05 8.92
N ASN A 28 -8.86 17.75 9.51
CA ASN A 28 -9.12 18.83 10.45
C ASN A 28 -9.57 20.15 9.77
N ASP A 29 -8.93 20.52 8.67
CA ASP A 29 -9.15 21.79 8.00
C ASP A 29 -10.16 21.65 6.85
N TYR A 30 -10.03 20.58 6.07
CA TYR A 30 -10.84 20.35 4.86
C TYR A 30 -12.05 19.43 5.08
N GLY A 31 -12.18 18.84 6.27
CA GLY A 31 -13.37 18.08 6.66
C GLY A 31 -13.57 16.77 5.89
N LEU A 32 -12.50 16.14 5.38
CA LEU A 32 -12.63 14.83 4.75
C LEU A 32 -13.19 13.80 5.75
N PRO A 33 -14.11 12.91 5.31
CA PRO A 33 -14.65 11.88 6.19
C PRO A 33 -13.59 10.83 6.51
N THR A 34 -13.50 10.46 7.79
CA THR A 34 -12.61 9.38 8.25
C THR A 34 -13.16 7.98 7.95
N ILE A 35 -14.48 7.88 7.75
CA ILE A 35 -15.19 6.65 7.41
C ILE A 35 -16.20 6.98 6.32
N TYR A 36 -16.12 6.27 5.19
CA TYR A 36 -17.04 6.44 4.08
C TYR A 36 -17.12 5.15 3.24
N ASP A 37 -18.24 4.99 2.52
CA ASP A 37 -18.37 3.98 1.48
C ASP A 37 -18.06 4.62 0.13
N PHE A 38 -16.86 4.37 -0.39
CA PHE A 38 -16.40 5.00 -1.63
C PHE A 38 -17.30 4.66 -2.81
N VAL A 39 -17.65 3.38 -2.97
CA VAL A 39 -18.42 2.89 -4.11
C VAL A 39 -19.78 3.59 -4.21
N SER A 40 -20.51 3.71 -3.10
CA SER A 40 -21.82 4.34 -3.06
C SER A 40 -21.74 5.85 -3.32
N ARG A 41 -20.77 6.55 -2.70
CA ARG A 41 -20.60 8.00 -2.84
C ARG A 41 -20.06 8.41 -4.21
N PHE A 42 -19.17 7.62 -4.78
CA PHE A 42 -18.67 7.83 -6.14
C PHE A 42 -19.79 7.60 -7.17
N ARG A 43 -20.54 6.50 -7.00
CA ARG A 43 -21.71 6.18 -7.83
C ARG A 43 -22.78 7.28 -7.81
N SER A 44 -23.07 7.88 -6.66
CA SER A 44 -24.05 8.96 -6.54
C SER A 44 -23.55 10.32 -7.01
N GLY A 45 -22.24 10.46 -7.28
CA GLY A 45 -21.59 11.74 -7.57
C GLY A 45 -21.31 12.61 -6.35
N GLU A 46 -21.59 12.13 -5.12
CA GLU A 46 -21.28 12.84 -3.88
C GLU A 46 -19.76 12.95 -3.64
N MET A 47 -19.00 11.97 -4.13
CA MET A 47 -17.53 11.95 -4.07
C MET A 47 -16.98 11.69 -5.48
N PRO A 48 -16.76 12.72 -6.31
CA PRO A 48 -16.41 12.55 -7.72
C PRO A 48 -14.94 12.14 -7.97
N ILE A 49 -14.11 12.13 -6.92
CA ILE A 49 -12.70 11.73 -6.97
C ILE A 49 -12.35 10.97 -5.71
N GLY A 50 -11.48 9.97 -5.82
CA GLY A 50 -10.90 9.26 -4.68
C GLY A 50 -9.65 8.50 -5.06
N VAL A 51 -8.85 8.16 -4.06
CA VAL A 51 -7.69 7.29 -4.18
C VAL A 51 -8.08 5.94 -3.60
N SER A 52 -7.97 4.88 -4.40
CA SER A 52 -8.37 3.53 -4.00
C SER A 52 -7.49 2.50 -4.71
N ALA A 53 -7.47 1.28 -4.18
CA ALA A 53 -6.83 0.17 -4.88
C ALA A 53 -7.50 -0.06 -6.24
N TYR A 54 -6.72 -0.46 -7.25
CA TYR A 54 -7.25 -0.71 -8.59
C TYR A 54 -8.35 -1.79 -8.62
N SER A 55 -8.39 -2.69 -7.64
CA SER A 55 -9.46 -3.68 -7.49
C SER A 55 -10.84 -3.05 -7.32
N THR A 56 -10.93 -1.80 -6.83
CA THR A 56 -12.17 -1.02 -6.76
C THR A 56 -12.79 -0.80 -8.15
N TYR A 57 -11.98 -0.75 -9.21
CA TYR A 57 -12.47 -0.69 -10.60
C TYR A 57 -13.41 -1.87 -10.89
N ASN A 58 -13.02 -3.08 -10.52
CA ASN A 58 -13.80 -4.30 -10.77
C ASN A 58 -15.14 -4.25 -10.02
N THR A 59 -15.12 -3.71 -8.79
CA THR A 59 -16.33 -3.50 -8.01
C THR A 59 -17.26 -2.50 -8.70
N LEU A 60 -16.77 -1.33 -9.12
CA LEU A 60 -17.56 -0.27 -9.77
C LEU A 60 -18.16 -0.74 -11.11
N MET A 61 -17.39 -1.48 -11.91
CA MET A 61 -17.84 -2.00 -13.21
C MET A 61 -19.07 -2.92 -13.12
N VAL A 62 -19.22 -3.61 -11.99
CA VAL A 62 -20.36 -4.51 -11.71
C VAL A 62 -21.44 -3.82 -10.88
N SER A 63 -21.08 -3.02 -9.87
CA SER A 63 -22.03 -2.45 -8.92
C SER A 63 -22.69 -1.15 -9.40
N ALA A 64 -22.08 -0.43 -10.35
CA ALA A 64 -22.53 0.90 -10.80
C ALA A 64 -22.62 1.01 -12.35
N PRO A 65 -23.42 0.17 -13.03
CA PRO A 65 -23.52 0.17 -14.50
C PRO A 65 -24.04 1.48 -15.10
N GLU A 66 -24.79 2.28 -14.33
CA GLU A 66 -25.38 3.54 -14.80
C GLU A 66 -24.36 4.66 -15.04
N ILE A 67 -23.19 4.60 -14.41
CA ILE A 67 -22.11 5.57 -14.62
C ILE A 67 -21.04 5.04 -15.58
N ARG A 68 -21.30 3.91 -16.26
CA ARG A 68 -20.32 3.33 -17.18
C ARG A 68 -19.96 4.33 -18.29
N GLY A 69 -18.66 4.54 -18.49
CA GLY A 69 -18.13 5.50 -19.45
C GLY A 69 -18.18 6.96 -19.00
N LEU A 70 -18.63 7.24 -17.77
CA LEU A 70 -18.64 8.58 -17.17
C LEU A 70 -17.50 8.80 -16.18
N TRP A 71 -16.67 7.79 -15.96
CA TRP A 71 -15.52 7.83 -15.07
C TRP A 71 -14.35 7.05 -15.66
N ASP A 72 -13.17 7.34 -15.13
CA ASP A 72 -11.91 6.70 -15.50
C ASP A 72 -10.98 6.69 -14.28
N PHE A 73 -9.85 6.00 -14.36
CA PHE A 73 -8.77 6.08 -13.38
C PHE A 73 -7.45 6.48 -14.05
N THR A 74 -6.55 7.05 -13.25
CA THR A 74 -5.23 7.48 -13.72
C THR A 74 -4.22 7.35 -12.58
N LEU A 75 -2.98 7.76 -12.83
CA LEU A 75 -1.92 7.78 -11.82
C LEU A 75 -2.35 8.60 -10.60
N ILE A 76 -1.93 8.19 -9.41
CA ILE A 76 -2.23 8.93 -8.18
C ILE A 76 -1.65 10.35 -8.26
N PRO A 77 -2.31 11.37 -7.70
CA PRO A 77 -1.74 12.72 -7.62
C PRO A 77 -0.34 12.68 -7.00
N GLY A 78 0.61 13.42 -7.59
CA GLY A 78 1.98 13.48 -7.09
C GLY A 78 2.30 14.76 -6.33
N THR A 79 3.44 14.74 -5.65
CA THR A 79 4.04 15.91 -5.00
C THR A 79 5.23 16.40 -5.83
N GLU A 80 5.32 17.70 -6.11
CA GLU A 80 6.49 18.25 -6.79
C GLU A 80 7.74 18.12 -5.89
N ARG A 81 8.83 17.62 -6.48
CA ARG A 81 10.13 17.42 -5.86
C ARG A 81 11.22 18.00 -6.75
N VAL A 82 12.38 18.28 -6.16
CA VAL A 82 13.58 18.73 -6.87
C VAL A 82 14.67 17.69 -6.60
N ASP A 83 15.29 17.18 -7.66
CA ASP A 83 16.40 16.23 -7.55
C ASP A 83 17.72 16.92 -7.15
N GLU A 84 18.80 16.15 -6.99
CA GLU A 84 20.12 16.67 -6.63
C GLU A 84 20.72 17.60 -7.71
N ASP A 85 20.28 17.44 -8.95
CA ASP A 85 20.71 18.23 -10.11
C ASP A 85 19.88 19.52 -10.29
N GLY A 86 18.84 19.73 -9.48
CA GLY A 86 17.95 20.89 -9.52
C GLY A 86 16.76 20.76 -10.48
N ASN A 87 16.50 19.58 -11.05
CA ASN A 87 15.34 19.36 -11.91
C ASN A 87 14.09 19.10 -11.07
N THR A 88 13.00 19.78 -11.43
CA THR A 88 11.68 19.50 -10.85
C THR A 88 11.08 18.25 -11.48
N TYR A 89 10.64 17.31 -10.65
CA TYR A 89 9.87 16.14 -11.07
C TYR A 89 8.64 15.95 -10.17
N LEU A 90 7.68 15.17 -10.66
CA LEU A 90 6.45 14.87 -9.92
C LEU A 90 6.57 13.48 -9.29
N ASP A 91 6.67 13.43 -7.97
CA ASP A 91 6.77 12.19 -7.20
C ASP A 91 5.37 11.62 -6.93
N ARG A 92 5.02 10.51 -7.59
CA ARG A 92 3.76 9.78 -7.38
C ARG A 92 3.99 8.46 -6.63
N SER A 93 4.95 8.46 -5.70
CA SER A 93 5.23 7.30 -4.86
C SER A 93 4.01 6.90 -4.06
N ASP A 94 3.54 5.67 -4.25
CA ASP A 94 2.46 5.07 -3.46
C ASP A 94 2.97 3.87 -2.67
N PHE A 95 2.37 3.61 -1.51
CA PHE A 95 2.66 2.41 -0.76
C PHE A 95 2.11 1.17 -1.47
N ILE A 96 2.95 0.16 -1.67
CA ILE A 96 2.50 -1.17 -2.11
C ILE A 96 2.53 -2.17 -0.95
N SER A 97 1.44 -2.93 -0.86
CA SER A 97 1.38 -4.17 -0.10
C SER A 97 1.26 -5.35 -1.07
N GLY A 98 1.79 -6.50 -0.66
CA GLY A 98 1.75 -7.71 -1.45
C GLY A 98 1.37 -8.93 -0.62
N SER A 99 0.79 -9.92 -1.27
CA SER A 99 0.63 -11.26 -0.68
C SER A 99 1.84 -12.12 -1.05
N ALA A 100 2.27 -12.98 -0.14
CA ALA A 100 3.36 -13.92 -0.38
C ALA A 100 2.90 -15.35 -0.11
N THR A 101 3.42 -16.29 -0.90
CA THR A 101 3.37 -17.71 -0.59
C THR A 101 4.61 -18.06 0.23
N MET A 102 4.42 -18.75 1.37
CA MET A 102 5.51 -19.11 2.27
C MET A 102 5.54 -20.62 2.50
N MET A 103 6.74 -21.20 2.51
CA MET A 103 6.98 -22.55 2.99
C MET A 103 7.34 -22.50 4.47
N ILE A 104 6.62 -23.27 5.29
CA ILE A 104 6.94 -23.40 6.71
C ILE A 104 8.19 -24.27 6.88
N ALA A 105 9.09 -23.86 7.76
CA ALA A 105 10.31 -24.61 8.06
C ALA A 105 9.97 -26.02 8.56
N THR A 106 10.64 -27.02 8.00
CA THR A 106 10.45 -28.43 8.36
C THR A 106 11.74 -29.22 8.10
N ASP A 107 12.01 -30.19 8.97
CA ASP A 107 13.11 -31.15 8.80
C ASP A 107 12.72 -32.31 7.84
N ASN A 108 11.45 -32.41 7.46
CA ASN A 108 10.99 -33.40 6.48
C ASN A 108 11.38 -32.97 5.06
N GLU A 109 12.41 -33.60 4.52
CA GLU A 109 12.97 -33.28 3.20
C GLU A 109 11.98 -33.47 2.06
N GLU A 110 11.14 -34.52 2.11
CA GLU A 110 10.14 -34.77 1.07
C GLU A 110 9.07 -33.67 1.07
N LEU A 111 8.56 -33.32 2.24
CA LEU A 111 7.58 -32.24 2.39
C LEU A 111 8.14 -30.90 1.94
N ARG A 112 9.40 -30.61 2.29
CA ARG A 112 10.12 -29.41 1.86
C ARG A 112 10.23 -29.35 0.34
N ARG A 113 10.62 -30.45 -0.31
CA ARG A 113 10.73 -30.54 -1.77
C ARG A 113 9.37 -30.35 -2.46
N ASN A 114 8.33 -31.04 -1.98
CA ASN A 114 6.99 -30.93 -2.55
C ASN A 114 6.41 -29.51 -2.39
N SER A 115 6.64 -28.88 -1.23
CA SER A 115 6.23 -27.50 -0.97
C SER A 115 6.95 -26.52 -1.90
N TRP A 116 8.24 -26.73 -2.17
CA TRP A 116 9.00 -25.91 -3.12
C TRP A 116 8.47 -26.05 -4.56
N GLU A 117 8.19 -27.27 -5.02
CA GLU A 117 7.60 -27.49 -6.35
C GLU A 117 6.22 -26.83 -6.46
N PHE A 118 5.39 -26.90 -5.41
CA PHE A 118 4.11 -26.20 -5.36
C PHE A 118 4.28 -24.68 -5.46
N MET A 119 5.21 -24.09 -4.70
CA MET A 119 5.45 -22.65 -4.74
C MET A 119 5.90 -22.18 -6.13
N LYS A 120 6.78 -22.93 -6.81
CA LYS A 120 7.19 -22.62 -8.19
C LYS A 120 6.01 -22.70 -9.16
N TRP A 121 5.21 -23.76 -9.06
CA TRP A 121 4.00 -23.90 -9.88
C TRP A 121 3.01 -22.76 -9.62
N TRP A 122 2.80 -22.36 -8.37
CA TRP A 122 1.89 -21.26 -8.07
C TRP A 122 2.42 -19.89 -8.50
N ALA A 123 3.75 -19.69 -8.46
CA ALA A 123 4.38 -18.45 -8.90
C ALA A 123 4.48 -18.32 -10.43
N ASP A 124 4.32 -19.42 -11.17
CA ASP A 124 4.35 -19.45 -12.63
C ASP A 124 3.26 -18.55 -13.26
N SER A 125 3.64 -17.80 -14.30
CA SER A 125 2.76 -16.84 -14.96
C SER A 125 1.56 -17.53 -15.61
N ASP A 126 1.78 -18.60 -16.38
CA ASP A 126 0.72 -19.29 -17.11
C ASP A 126 -0.30 -19.91 -16.15
N THR A 127 0.17 -20.43 -15.02
CA THR A 127 -0.67 -20.94 -13.95
C THR A 127 -1.56 -19.86 -13.35
N GLN A 128 -1.02 -18.68 -13.04
CA GLN A 128 -1.81 -17.58 -12.49
C GLN A 128 -2.75 -16.94 -13.50
N VAL A 129 -2.37 -16.85 -14.78
CA VAL A 129 -3.25 -16.40 -15.86
C VAL A 129 -4.43 -17.36 -16.02
N ARG A 130 -4.17 -18.68 -16.04
CA ARG A 130 -5.22 -19.69 -16.10
C ARG A 130 -6.17 -19.55 -14.92
N PHE A 131 -5.64 -19.49 -13.69
CA PHE A 131 -6.44 -19.31 -12.48
C PHE A 131 -7.30 -18.04 -12.53
N GLY A 132 -6.71 -16.90 -12.89
CA GLY A 132 -7.44 -15.62 -12.97
C GLY A 132 -8.59 -15.66 -13.99
N ARG A 133 -8.36 -16.26 -15.16
CA ARG A 133 -9.39 -16.42 -16.20
C ARG A 133 -10.50 -17.37 -15.80
N GLU A 134 -10.18 -18.47 -15.14
CA GLU A 134 -11.18 -19.43 -14.64
C GLU A 134 -12.07 -18.80 -13.55
N ILE A 135 -11.47 -18.07 -12.61
CA ILE A 135 -12.22 -17.36 -11.56
C ILE A 135 -13.13 -16.29 -12.16
N GLU A 136 -12.62 -15.48 -13.10
CA GLU A 136 -13.45 -14.48 -13.79
C GLU A 136 -14.57 -15.11 -14.63
N ALA A 137 -14.32 -16.24 -15.29
CA ALA A 137 -15.35 -16.96 -16.05
C ALA A 137 -16.47 -17.52 -15.16
N LEU A 138 -16.14 -17.93 -13.93
CA LEU A 138 -17.10 -18.50 -12.97
C LEU A 138 -17.87 -17.42 -12.20
N LEU A 139 -17.21 -16.33 -11.81
CA LEU A 139 -17.75 -15.33 -10.88
C LEU A 139 -18.03 -13.97 -11.54
N GLY A 140 -17.69 -13.81 -12.81
CA GLY A 140 -17.82 -12.56 -13.56
C GLY A 140 -16.66 -11.59 -13.33
N SER A 141 -16.72 -10.44 -14.03
CA SER A 141 -15.66 -9.43 -14.06
C SER A 141 -15.34 -8.79 -12.70
N SER A 142 -16.24 -8.87 -11.71
CA SER A 142 -15.96 -8.43 -10.33
C SER A 142 -14.88 -9.28 -9.65
N ALA A 143 -14.67 -10.51 -10.11
CA ALA A 143 -13.71 -11.44 -9.51
C ALA A 143 -12.34 -11.42 -10.20
N ARG A 144 -12.06 -10.41 -11.02
CA ARG A 144 -10.75 -10.21 -11.65
C ARG A 144 -9.64 -10.26 -10.60
N TYR A 145 -8.71 -11.17 -10.83
CA TYR A 145 -7.68 -11.55 -9.89
C TYR A 145 -6.57 -10.48 -9.80
N ALA A 146 -6.33 -9.97 -8.60
CA ALA A 146 -5.27 -9.02 -8.28
C ALA A 146 -3.93 -9.74 -8.02
N THR A 147 -3.29 -10.24 -9.08
CA THR A 147 -2.02 -10.98 -8.96
C THR A 147 -0.83 -10.08 -8.61
N ALA A 148 0.11 -10.60 -7.82
CA ALA A 148 1.43 -10.00 -7.60
C ALA A 148 2.47 -10.35 -8.69
N ASN A 149 2.19 -11.34 -9.56
CA ASN A 149 3.05 -11.68 -10.69
C ASN A 149 2.81 -10.69 -11.83
N ARG A 150 3.81 -9.87 -12.14
CA ARG A 150 3.74 -8.82 -13.17
C ARG A 150 3.56 -9.36 -14.60
N ASP A 151 4.14 -10.52 -14.88
CA ASP A 151 4.01 -11.19 -16.17
C ASP A 151 2.59 -11.70 -16.38
N ALA A 152 1.99 -12.26 -15.32
CA ALA A 152 0.60 -12.70 -15.34
C ALA A 152 -0.37 -11.51 -15.39
N PHE A 153 -0.09 -10.46 -14.61
CA PHE A 153 -0.91 -9.25 -14.53
C PHE A 153 -1.16 -8.64 -15.92
N SER A 154 -0.09 -8.51 -16.70
CA SER A 154 -0.11 -7.94 -18.06
C SER A 154 -0.93 -8.76 -19.07
N GLN A 155 -1.29 -10.01 -18.73
CA GLN A 155 -2.04 -10.94 -19.58
C GLN A 155 -3.50 -11.13 -19.14
N LEU A 156 -3.92 -10.47 -18.05
CA LEU A 156 -5.31 -10.46 -17.57
C LEU A 156 -6.20 -9.56 -18.44
N ALA A 157 -7.52 -9.69 -18.29
CA ALA A 157 -8.53 -9.07 -19.14
C ALA A 157 -8.74 -7.56 -18.89
N TRP A 158 -7.65 -6.77 -18.85
CA TRP A 158 -7.70 -5.30 -18.84
C TRP A 158 -7.70 -4.75 -20.25
N SER A 159 -8.20 -3.52 -20.43
CA SER A 159 -7.96 -2.81 -21.70
C SER A 159 -6.48 -2.47 -21.83
N TYR A 160 -6.02 -2.23 -23.06
CA TYR A 160 -4.64 -1.85 -23.29
C TYR A 160 -4.28 -0.54 -22.57
N ASP A 161 -5.17 0.45 -22.59
CA ASP A 161 -4.91 1.74 -21.96
C ASP A 161 -4.87 1.62 -20.43
N ASP A 162 -5.81 0.86 -19.84
CA ASP A 162 -5.84 0.59 -18.39
C ASP A 162 -4.55 -0.08 -17.91
N ILE A 163 -4.05 -1.09 -18.63
CA ILE A 163 -2.84 -1.81 -18.22
C ILE A 163 -1.59 -0.94 -18.31
N GLN A 164 -1.53 0.02 -19.24
CA GLN A 164 -0.42 0.98 -19.30
C GLN A 164 -0.40 1.86 -18.06
N VAL A 165 -1.54 2.43 -17.67
CA VAL A 165 -1.66 3.27 -16.46
C VAL A 165 -1.29 2.47 -15.21
N LEU A 166 -1.79 1.24 -15.08
CA LEU A 166 -1.51 0.40 -13.91
C LEU A 166 -0.03 0.01 -13.84
N ASN A 167 0.61 -0.30 -14.97
CA ASN A 167 2.03 -0.59 -15.01
C ASN A 167 2.88 0.64 -14.70
N GLU A 168 2.52 1.81 -15.23
CA GLU A 168 3.22 3.08 -14.93
C GLU A 168 3.10 3.44 -13.44
N GLN A 169 1.93 3.25 -12.82
CA GLN A 169 1.77 3.43 -11.38
C GLN A 169 2.58 2.40 -10.58
N TRP A 170 2.63 1.13 -11.02
CA TRP A 170 3.37 0.07 -10.33
C TRP A 170 4.86 0.39 -10.25
N GLU A 171 5.47 0.93 -11.32
CA GLU A 171 6.88 1.36 -11.32
C GLU A 171 7.18 2.44 -10.27
N GLN A 172 6.18 3.18 -9.81
CA GLN A 172 6.32 4.22 -8.79
C GLN A 172 5.95 3.74 -7.38
N THR A 173 5.58 2.47 -7.22
CA THR A 173 5.23 1.95 -5.90
C THR A 173 6.46 1.71 -5.02
N VAL A 174 6.32 2.01 -3.73
CA VAL A 174 7.37 1.89 -2.72
C VAL A 174 6.90 0.95 -1.62
N GLY A 175 7.63 -0.14 -1.42
CA GLY A 175 7.38 -1.07 -0.32
C GLY A 175 7.92 -0.52 1.01
N ILE A 176 7.17 -0.74 2.09
CA ILE A 176 7.71 -0.51 3.44
C ILE A 176 8.56 -1.71 3.82
N ARG A 177 9.84 -1.47 4.10
CA ARG A 177 10.76 -2.50 4.56
C ARG A 177 10.29 -3.10 5.89
N GLU A 178 10.23 -4.42 5.95
CA GLU A 178 10.03 -5.14 7.20
C GLU A 178 11.28 -5.08 8.08
N VAL A 179 11.10 -4.66 9.34
CA VAL A 179 12.16 -4.54 10.35
C VAL A 179 11.70 -5.18 11.66
N PRO A 180 12.61 -5.69 12.51
CA PRO A 180 12.25 -6.18 13.84
C PRO A 180 11.54 -5.11 14.66
N GLY A 181 10.29 -5.37 15.07
CA GLY A 181 9.43 -4.40 15.74
C GLY A 181 8.58 -3.52 14.82
N GLY A 182 8.71 -3.65 13.49
CA GLY A 182 7.99 -2.83 12.49
C GLY A 182 6.46 -2.92 12.60
N TYR A 183 5.92 -4.03 13.10
CA TYR A 183 4.49 -4.21 13.41
C TYR A 183 3.94 -3.09 14.33
N TYR A 184 4.80 -2.49 15.14
CA TYR A 184 4.46 -1.44 16.08
C TYR A 184 4.35 -0.07 15.40
N THR A 185 5.11 0.15 14.31
CA THR A 185 5.16 1.41 13.57
C THR A 185 3.80 1.76 12.97
N GLY A 186 3.23 0.91 12.11
CA GLY A 186 1.95 1.20 11.45
C GLY A 186 0.80 1.43 12.45
N ARG A 187 0.76 0.63 13.53
CA ARG A 187 -0.24 0.77 14.60
C ARG A 187 -0.14 2.14 15.29
N HIS A 188 1.07 2.58 15.60
CA HIS A 188 1.27 3.83 16.34
C HIS A 188 1.19 5.07 15.49
N LEU A 189 1.52 5.00 14.21
CA LEU A 189 1.18 6.06 13.26
C LEU A 189 -0.33 6.26 13.17
N ALA A 190 -1.11 5.17 13.09
CA ALA A 190 -2.58 5.28 13.13
C ALA A 190 -3.09 5.87 14.45
N ASN A 191 -2.43 5.58 15.58
CA ASN A 191 -2.79 6.18 16.87
C ASN A 191 -2.42 7.67 16.93
N ALA A 192 -1.26 8.05 16.40
CA ALA A 192 -0.84 9.45 16.26
C ALA A 192 -1.88 10.25 15.47
N VAL A 193 -2.30 9.73 14.30
CA VAL A 193 -3.38 10.32 13.49
C VAL A 193 -4.64 10.47 14.34
N ARG A 194 -5.11 9.41 15.00
CA ARG A 194 -6.32 9.47 15.84
C ARG A 194 -6.22 10.52 16.95
N LYS A 195 -5.05 10.68 17.56
CA LYS A 195 -4.80 11.67 18.62
C LYS A 195 -4.97 13.10 18.10
N VAL A 196 -4.35 13.42 16.96
CA VAL A 196 -4.51 14.74 16.31
C VAL A 196 -5.95 14.99 15.86
N LEU A 197 -6.60 13.98 15.30
CA LEU A 197 -7.96 14.13 14.76
C LEU A 197 -9.02 14.27 15.87
N ASN A 198 -8.93 13.45 16.92
CA ASN A 198 -9.94 13.37 17.97
C ASN A 198 -9.67 14.34 19.12
N ASP A 199 -8.43 14.40 19.59
CA ASP A 199 -8.04 15.15 20.79
C ASP A 199 -7.56 16.56 20.44
N LYS A 200 -7.38 16.86 19.15
CA LYS A 200 -6.89 18.16 18.63
C LYS A 200 -5.49 18.52 19.14
N ASP A 201 -4.68 17.51 19.40
CA ASP A 201 -3.28 17.69 19.75
C ASP A 201 -2.47 18.22 18.57
N ASP A 202 -1.35 18.88 18.89
CA ASP A 202 -0.40 19.38 17.91
C ASP A 202 0.20 18.24 17.07
N ALA A 203 0.18 18.39 15.74
CA ALA A 203 0.63 17.34 14.83
C ALA A 203 2.14 17.07 14.92
N ARG A 204 2.95 18.13 15.08
CA ARG A 204 4.42 18.02 15.19
C ARG A 204 4.82 17.31 16.47
N GLU A 205 4.33 17.77 17.62
CA GLU A 205 4.63 17.15 18.91
C GLU A 205 4.14 15.70 18.93
N THR A 206 2.94 15.44 18.40
CA THR A 206 2.37 14.08 18.39
C THR A 206 3.23 13.10 17.60
N ILE A 207 3.67 13.43 16.37
CA ILE A 207 4.45 12.48 15.58
C ILE A 207 5.84 12.23 16.16
N ILE A 208 6.45 13.25 16.79
CA ILE A 208 7.74 13.12 17.48
C ILE A 208 7.59 12.22 18.73
N ASP A 209 6.55 12.42 19.54
CA ASP A 209 6.31 11.57 20.71
C ASP A 209 6.07 10.10 20.31
N TYR A 210 5.33 9.87 19.23
CA TYR A 210 5.08 8.53 18.75
C TYR A 210 6.30 7.90 18.07
N SER A 211 7.19 8.67 17.44
CA SER A 211 8.45 8.14 16.88
C SER A 211 9.31 7.53 17.99
N ILE A 212 9.45 8.22 19.12
CA ILE A 212 10.20 7.73 20.30
C ILE A 212 9.64 6.39 20.77
N LYS A 213 8.31 6.30 20.95
CA LYS A 213 7.66 5.04 21.36
C LYS A 213 7.88 3.91 20.36
N ILE A 214 7.90 4.23 19.07
CA ILE A 214 8.16 3.24 18.03
C ILE A 214 9.61 2.76 18.12
N ASP A 215 10.56 3.67 18.23
CA ASP A 215 11.99 3.40 18.29
C ASP A 215 12.39 2.58 19.54
N GLU A 216 11.71 2.80 20.67
CA GLU A 216 11.85 1.97 21.87
C GLU A 216 11.50 0.50 21.61
N GLU A 217 10.40 0.24 20.89
CA GLU A 217 10.01 -1.14 20.53
C GLU A 217 10.94 -1.75 19.48
N LEU A 218 11.39 -0.96 18.48
CA LEU A 218 12.42 -1.40 17.53
C LEU A 218 13.68 -1.83 18.29
N THR A 219 14.14 -1.01 19.22
CA THR A 219 15.33 -1.29 20.05
C THR A 219 15.14 -2.55 20.88
N LYS A 220 13.97 -2.70 21.54
CA LYS A 220 13.65 -3.88 22.34
C LYS A 220 13.66 -5.16 21.50
N LYS A 221 13.03 -5.15 20.32
CA LYS A 221 12.97 -6.32 19.44
C LYS A 221 14.33 -6.65 18.85
N ARG A 222 15.13 -5.66 18.48
CA ARG A 222 16.50 -5.89 18.01
C ARG A 222 17.37 -6.52 19.10
N LYS A 223 17.25 -6.10 20.36
CA LYS A 223 17.93 -6.77 21.50
C LYS A 223 17.48 -8.22 21.66
N GLU A 224 16.18 -8.49 21.56
CA GLU A 224 15.60 -9.85 21.64
C GLU A 224 16.20 -10.79 20.59
N PHE A 225 16.44 -10.29 19.37
CA PHE A 225 17.04 -11.05 18.28
C PHE A 225 18.57 -10.97 18.20
N GLY A 226 19.25 -10.31 19.15
CA GLY A 226 20.71 -10.14 19.13
C GLY A 226 21.24 -9.28 17.99
N LEU A 227 20.45 -8.32 17.51
CA LEU A 227 20.79 -7.41 16.41
C LEU A 227 21.36 -6.07 16.92
N PRO A 228 22.21 -5.39 16.13
CA PRO A 228 22.73 -4.05 16.48
C PRO A 228 21.59 -3.05 16.70
N ILE A 229 21.69 -2.19 17.71
CA ILE A 229 20.70 -1.14 18.02
C ILE A 229 21.09 0.20 17.37
N ALA A 230 20.16 1.15 17.29
CA ALA A 230 20.51 2.53 16.96
C ALA A 230 21.39 3.12 18.09
N GLU A 231 22.42 3.87 17.71
CA GLU A 231 23.22 4.68 18.66
C GLU A 231 22.43 5.88 19.17
#